data_AF-A0A8H3X1F5-F1
#
_entry.id   AF-A0A8H3X1F5-F1
#
_cell.length_a   1.000
_cell.length_b   1.000
_cell.length_c   1.000
_cell.angle_alpha   90.00
_cell.angle_beta   90.00
_cell.angle_gamma   90.00
#
_symmetry.space_group_name_H-M   'P 1'
#
loop_
_entity.id
_entity.type
_entity.pdbx_description
1 polymer ?
#
loop_
_entity_poly.entity_id
_entity_poly.type
_entity_poly.pdbx_seq_one_letter_code
_entity_poly.pdbx_strand_id
1 'polypeptide(L)'
;MMIGELLDIIESKPLIPSDTQNVRAVIVNNDGDERKSTILNGLDKQASLSEIRKILSLNDEILMSKQNSYFWNDNSKNRISQDDENKLILQNILIPKQNYYHLYIAIDPSKPNFLVISKKYQLCKGRKTGDNHDVIANSSAFAIKTKHMINVNLQCKFEHRKTEEYVKMCYELGSVRLSRKDLEPTEGYIRAIEEALDESKSNDEKKRELDMVGEEYGFFW
;
A
#
# COMPACT_ATOMS: atom_id res chain seq x y z
N MET A 1 -42.65 15.45 -45.14
CA MET A 1 -42.14 14.06 -45.15
C MET A 1 -40.68 14.13 -44.76
N MET A 2 -40.43 14.05 -43.45
CA MET A 2 -39.76 12.95 -42.74
C MET A 2 -38.24 13.14 -42.70
N ILE A 3 -37.71 13.56 -41.54
CA ILE A 3 -36.92 12.76 -40.57
C ILE A 3 -35.47 12.58 -41.10
N GLY A 4 -34.40 12.94 -40.39
CA GLY A 4 -34.25 13.37 -39.00
C GLY A 4 -32.75 13.44 -38.66
N GLU A 5 -32.46 14.07 -37.52
CA GLU A 5 -31.39 13.70 -36.56
C GLU A 5 -29.93 13.84 -37.07
N LEU A 6 -29.02 14.64 -36.51
CA LEU A 6 -28.70 15.02 -35.12
C LEU A 6 -27.60 16.13 -35.24
N LEU A 7 -27.78 17.38 -34.80
CA LEU A 7 -27.31 17.94 -33.51
C LEU A 7 -26.36 16.97 -32.76
N ASP A 8 -25.09 17.28 -32.55
CA ASP A 8 -24.67 18.23 -31.52
C ASP A 8 -23.35 18.96 -31.79
N ILE A 9 -23.40 20.25 -31.49
CA ILE A 9 -22.29 21.06 -31.00
C ILE A 9 -21.83 20.46 -29.68
N ILE A 10 -20.58 19.96 -29.59
CA ILE A 10 -19.84 19.98 -28.34
C ILE A 10 -18.43 20.49 -28.64
N GLU A 11 -18.30 21.80 -28.45
CA GLU A 11 -17.24 22.43 -27.66
C GLU A 11 -15.83 21.86 -27.80
N SER A 12 -14.96 22.75 -28.29
CA SER A 12 -13.53 22.75 -27.99
C SER A 12 -13.25 22.31 -26.55
N LYS A 13 -12.86 21.05 -26.37
CA LYS A 13 -12.14 20.68 -25.15
C LYS A 13 -10.75 21.30 -25.25
N PRO A 14 -10.30 22.04 -24.22
CA PRO A 14 -8.97 22.61 -24.23
C PRO A 14 -7.95 21.47 -24.38
N LEU A 15 -6.89 21.70 -25.16
CA LEU A 15 -5.64 20.96 -24.98
C LEU A 15 -5.21 21.19 -23.52
N ILE A 16 -5.58 20.28 -22.62
CA ILE A 16 -4.88 20.12 -21.36
C ILE A 16 -3.53 19.52 -21.77
N PRO A 17 -2.38 20.20 -21.56
CA PRO A 17 -1.10 19.53 -21.69
C PRO A 17 -1.18 18.35 -20.73
N SER A 18 -1.10 17.10 -21.20
CA SER A 18 -1.25 15.99 -20.26
C SER A 18 -0.06 16.05 -19.30
N ASP A 19 -0.32 16.43 -18.05
CA ASP A 19 0.68 16.45 -16.98
C ASP A 19 1.16 15.04 -16.62
N THR A 20 0.70 14.02 -17.35
CA THR A 20 1.13 12.64 -17.25
C THR A 20 2.34 12.33 -18.13
N GLN A 21 3.18 11.38 -17.70
CA GLN A 21 4.42 10.99 -18.37
C GLN A 21 4.54 9.47 -18.46
N ASN A 22 5.05 8.99 -19.60
CA ASN A 22 5.60 7.64 -19.67
C ASN A 22 7.02 7.66 -19.09
N VAL A 23 7.21 6.88 -18.03
CA VAL A 23 8.42 6.87 -17.22
C VAL A 23 8.99 5.45 -17.22
N ARG A 24 10.29 5.32 -17.48
CA ARG A 24 11.01 4.09 -17.23
C ARG A 24 11.44 4.07 -15.76
N ALA A 25 10.76 3.27 -14.95
CA ALA A 25 11.18 3.01 -13.58
C ALA A 25 12.39 2.06 -13.61
N VAL A 26 13.50 2.48 -13.02
CA VAL A 26 14.77 1.75 -13.02
C VAL A 26 15.12 1.38 -11.58
N ILE A 27 15.15 0.08 -11.30
CA ILE A 27 15.58 -0.46 -10.03
C ILE A 27 17.09 -0.64 -10.05
N VAL A 28 17.78 0.01 -9.11
CA VAL A 28 19.23 -0.03 -8.98
C VAL A 28 19.65 -0.58 -7.62
N ASN A 29 20.85 -1.16 -7.57
CA ASN A 29 21.54 -1.45 -6.31
C ASN A 29 22.17 -0.17 -5.73
N ASN A 30 22.73 -0.27 -4.52
CA ASN A 30 23.43 0.84 -3.85
C ASN A 30 24.52 1.50 -4.71
N ASP A 31 25.18 0.73 -5.57
CA ASP A 31 26.26 1.22 -6.43
C ASP A 31 25.74 1.92 -7.71
N GLY A 32 24.42 1.86 -7.96
CA GLY A 32 23.75 2.48 -9.10
C GLY A 32 23.62 1.59 -10.33
N ASP A 33 24.03 0.32 -10.23
CA ASP A 33 23.86 -0.65 -11.30
C ASP A 33 22.39 -1.05 -11.44
N GLU A 34 21.89 -0.96 -12.68
CA GLU A 34 20.53 -1.37 -13.04
C GLU A 34 20.36 -2.88 -12.87
N ARG A 35 19.36 -3.29 -12.08
CA ARG A 35 18.95 -4.70 -11.97
C ARG A 35 17.77 -5.03 -12.85
N LYS A 36 16.81 -4.10 -12.91
CA LYS A 36 15.53 -4.28 -13.59
C LYS A 36 15.00 -2.91 -13.96
N SER A 37 14.27 -2.84 -15.05
CA SER A 37 13.44 -1.69 -15.35
C SER A 37 12.11 -2.11 -15.94
N THR A 38 11.11 -1.26 -15.78
CA THR A 38 9.78 -1.42 -16.40
C THR A 38 9.26 -0.05 -16.81
N ILE A 39 8.33 -0.03 -17.77
CA ILE A 39 7.74 1.20 -18.27
C ILE A 39 6.40 1.40 -17.58
N LEU A 40 6.25 2.55 -16.94
CA LEU A 40 5.02 3.00 -16.31
C LEU A 40 4.41 4.10 -17.16
N ASN A 41 3.17 3.90 -17.56
CA ASN A 41 2.46 4.83 -18.43
C ASN A 41 1.54 5.72 -17.59
N GLY A 42 1.43 6.99 -17.98
CA GLY A 42 0.42 7.88 -17.41
C GLY A 42 0.68 8.35 -15.97
N LEU A 43 1.94 8.37 -15.50
CA LEU A 43 2.25 8.90 -14.17
C LEU A 43 2.12 10.42 -14.16
N ASP A 44 1.34 10.97 -13.24
CA ASP A 44 1.21 12.41 -13.03
C ASP A 44 2.55 13.01 -12.53
N LYS A 45 3.09 13.96 -13.29
CA LYS A 45 4.33 14.68 -12.98
C LYS A 45 4.22 15.53 -11.73
N GLN A 46 3.02 16.00 -11.40
CA GLN A 46 2.74 16.84 -10.24
C GLN A 46 2.42 16.04 -8.97
N ALA A 47 2.24 14.72 -9.09
CA ALA A 47 2.02 13.87 -7.92
C ALA A 47 3.23 13.89 -6.98
N SER A 48 2.95 13.87 -5.69
CA SER A 48 3.98 13.75 -4.65
C SER A 48 4.72 12.41 -4.77
N LEU A 49 5.97 12.34 -4.33
CA LEU A 49 6.71 11.07 -4.36
C LEU A 49 6.06 9.98 -3.50
N SER A 50 5.36 10.38 -2.45
CA SER A 50 4.55 9.48 -1.61
C SER A 50 3.40 8.84 -2.37
N GLU A 51 2.72 9.59 -3.24
CA GLU A 51 1.68 9.05 -4.12
C GLU A 51 2.25 8.13 -5.19
N ILE A 52 3.36 8.54 -5.83
CA ILE A 52 4.08 7.69 -6.78
C ILE A 52 4.50 6.37 -6.12
N ARG A 53 5.02 6.41 -4.89
CA ARG A 53 5.37 5.20 -4.12
C ARG A 53 4.17 4.28 -3.90
N LYS A 54 3.00 4.83 -3.58
CA LYS A 54 1.77 4.02 -3.45
C LYS A 54 1.43 3.33 -4.76
N ILE A 55 1.48 4.04 -5.87
CA ILE A 55 1.21 3.47 -7.22
C ILE A 55 2.21 2.35 -7.52
N LEU A 56 3.51 2.57 -7.30
CA LEU A 56 4.55 1.57 -7.51
C LEU A 56 4.35 0.34 -6.62
N SER A 57 3.90 0.51 -5.39
CA SER A 57 3.66 -0.60 -4.46
C SER A 57 2.51 -1.53 -4.85
N LEU A 58 1.63 -1.08 -5.76
CA LEU A 58 0.57 -1.89 -6.33
C LEU A 58 1.02 -2.64 -7.60
N ASN A 59 2.21 -2.36 -8.12
CA ASN A 59 2.74 -2.99 -9.32
C ASN A 59 3.56 -4.24 -8.95
N ASP A 60 3.07 -5.42 -9.32
CA ASP A 60 3.70 -6.71 -9.02
C ASP A 60 5.10 -6.86 -9.63
N GLU A 61 5.43 -6.12 -10.69
CA GLU A 61 6.77 -6.15 -11.28
C GLU A 61 7.79 -5.33 -10.49
N ILE A 62 7.31 -4.34 -9.73
CA ILE A 62 8.12 -3.41 -8.93
C ILE A 62 7.89 -3.74 -7.46
N LEU A 63 8.58 -4.79 -7.03
CA LEU A 63 8.56 -5.19 -5.64
C LEU A 63 9.41 -4.21 -4.79
N MET A 64 8.76 -3.20 -4.21
CA MET A 64 9.32 -2.24 -3.23
C MET A 64 8.60 -2.25 -1.88
N SER A 65 9.35 -2.37 -0.78
CA SER A 65 8.88 -1.95 0.56
C SER A 65 9.28 -0.51 0.79
N LYS A 66 8.50 0.20 1.61
CA LYS A 66 8.94 1.48 2.17
C LYS A 66 10.34 1.32 2.80
N GLN A 67 10.60 0.29 3.60
CA GLN A 67 11.80 0.27 4.43
C GLN A 67 13.14 0.10 3.69
N ASN A 68 13.13 -0.49 2.50
CA ASN A 68 14.34 -0.85 1.76
C ASN A 68 14.50 -0.08 0.46
N SER A 69 13.59 0.83 0.10
CA SER A 69 13.61 1.47 -1.20
C SER A 69 13.56 2.99 -1.12
N TYR A 70 14.39 3.63 -1.94
CA TYR A 70 14.61 5.07 -1.93
C TYR A 70 14.53 5.60 -3.35
N PHE A 71 13.83 6.71 -3.54
CA PHE A 71 13.99 7.47 -4.77
C PHE A 71 15.36 8.15 -4.77
N TRP A 72 15.95 8.28 -5.95
CA TRP A 72 17.14 9.10 -6.15
C TRP A 72 16.75 10.45 -6.74
N ASN A 73 17.37 11.51 -6.21
CA ASN A 73 17.27 12.82 -6.84
C ASN A 73 18.25 12.91 -8.03
N ASP A 74 17.99 13.89 -8.89
CA ASP A 74 18.69 14.07 -10.16
C ASP A 74 20.22 14.12 -9.99
N ASN A 75 20.91 13.31 -10.80
CA ASN A 75 22.37 13.22 -10.99
C ASN A 75 23.30 12.92 -9.79
N SER A 76 22.84 12.88 -8.54
CA SER A 76 23.76 12.77 -7.39
C SER A 76 23.77 11.41 -6.67
N LYS A 77 23.01 10.42 -7.15
CA LYS A 77 22.77 9.12 -6.46
C LYS A 77 22.36 9.28 -4.98
N ASN A 78 21.91 10.48 -4.58
CA ASN A 78 21.52 10.77 -3.22
C ASN A 78 20.11 10.24 -2.98
N ARG A 79 19.98 9.43 -1.93
CA ARG A 79 18.72 8.86 -1.49
C ARG A 79 17.85 9.99 -0.93
N ILE A 80 16.64 10.13 -1.46
CA ILE A 80 15.62 10.99 -0.89
C ILE A 80 15.08 10.31 0.36
N SER A 81 15.12 11.03 1.49
CA SER A 81 14.52 10.54 2.73
C SER A 81 13.00 10.47 2.57
N GLN A 82 12.38 9.49 3.21
CA GLN A 82 10.94 9.28 3.11
C GLN A 82 10.13 10.39 3.75
N ASP A 83 10.68 11.03 4.77
CA ASP A 83 10.04 12.18 5.43
C ASP A 83 9.98 13.40 4.50
N ASP A 84 10.79 13.41 3.43
CA ASP A 84 10.84 14.46 2.43
C ASP A 84 10.04 14.13 1.16
N GLU A 85 9.51 12.91 1.02
CA GLU A 85 8.75 12.49 -0.18
C GLU A 85 7.46 13.30 -0.41
N ASN A 86 6.84 13.83 0.65
CA ASN A 86 5.67 14.70 0.51
C ASN A 86 6.04 16.14 0.11
N LYS A 87 7.32 16.51 0.16
CA LYS A 87 7.82 17.86 -0.16
C LYS A 87 8.31 17.98 -1.60
N LEU A 88 8.38 16.85 -2.31
CA LEU A 88 8.87 16.74 -3.68
C LEU A 88 7.79 16.10 -4.56
N ILE A 89 7.75 16.52 -5.81
CA ILE A 89 6.89 15.96 -6.85
C ILE A 89 7.72 15.10 -7.81
N LEU A 90 7.05 14.22 -8.56
CA LEU A 90 7.69 13.32 -9.53
C LEU A 90 8.63 14.09 -10.48
N GLN A 91 8.17 15.22 -11.01
CA GLN A 91 8.94 16.04 -11.94
C GLN A 91 10.31 16.46 -11.38
N ASN A 92 10.47 16.63 -10.06
CA ASN A 92 11.73 17.07 -9.46
C ASN A 92 12.86 16.03 -9.58
N ILE A 93 12.54 14.77 -9.86
CA ILE A 93 13.49 13.65 -9.77
C ILE A 93 13.58 12.82 -11.06
N LEU A 94 12.77 13.16 -12.07
CA LEU A 94 12.81 12.50 -13.37
C LEU A 94 14.07 12.89 -14.12
N ILE A 95 14.86 11.89 -14.51
CA ILE A 95 16.09 12.09 -15.28
C ILE A 95 15.80 11.84 -16.76
N PRO A 96 15.90 12.85 -17.65
CA PRO A 96 15.73 12.62 -19.08
C PRO A 96 16.89 11.78 -19.62
N LYS A 97 16.60 10.61 -20.21
CA LYS A 97 17.61 9.74 -20.81
C LYS A 97 17.07 9.02 -22.04
N GLN A 98 17.73 9.22 -23.19
CA GLN A 98 17.28 8.69 -24.48
C GLN A 98 15.85 9.17 -24.79
N ASN A 99 14.93 8.24 -25.06
CA ASN A 99 13.54 8.50 -25.43
C ASN A 99 12.56 8.48 -24.24
N TYR A 100 13.06 8.32 -23.00
CA TYR A 100 12.23 8.20 -21.80
C TYR A 100 12.72 9.13 -20.69
N TYR A 101 11.81 9.48 -19.78
CA TYR A 101 12.19 9.94 -18.45
C TYR A 101 12.43 8.74 -17.56
N HIS A 102 13.52 8.76 -16.81
CA HIS A 102 13.90 7.70 -15.90
C HIS A 102 13.60 8.09 -14.47
N LEU A 103 12.95 7.19 -13.74
CA LEU A 103 12.76 7.27 -12.30
C LEU A 103 13.66 6.22 -11.65
N TYR A 104 14.70 6.64 -10.95
CA TYR A 104 15.63 5.72 -10.29
C TYR A 104 15.16 5.39 -8.88
N ILE A 105 15.13 4.09 -8.59
CA ILE A 105 14.71 3.52 -7.33
C ILE A 105 15.85 2.63 -6.83
N ALA A 106 16.52 3.07 -5.77
CA ALA A 106 17.55 2.27 -5.12
C ALA A 106 16.96 1.32 -4.09
N ILE A 107 17.40 0.07 -4.15
CA ILE A 107 17.09 -0.95 -3.16
C ILE A 107 18.29 -1.13 -2.24
N ASP A 108 18.05 -0.99 -0.93
CA ASP A 108 19.01 -1.28 0.13
C ASP A 108 18.88 -2.74 0.56
N PRO A 109 19.80 -3.63 0.12
CA PRO A 109 19.72 -5.05 0.41
C PRO A 109 20.04 -5.38 1.88
N SER A 110 20.54 -4.42 2.65
CA SER A 110 20.72 -4.59 4.09
C SER A 110 19.41 -4.56 4.86
N LYS A 111 18.34 -4.06 4.22
CA LYS A 111 16.99 -3.95 4.78
C LYS A 111 16.04 -4.92 4.07
N PRO A 112 15.02 -5.45 4.77
CA PRO A 112 14.13 -6.46 4.19
C PRO A 112 13.26 -5.88 3.07
N ASN A 113 13.16 -6.64 1.98
CA ASN A 113 12.42 -6.21 0.79
C ASN A 113 10.91 -6.21 0.96
N PHE A 114 10.36 -7.22 1.62
CA PHE A 114 8.91 -7.38 1.80
C PHE A 114 8.63 -7.99 3.16
N LEU A 115 7.56 -7.51 3.78
CA LEU A 115 6.97 -8.23 4.87
C LEU A 115 5.93 -9.21 4.33
N VAL A 116 6.27 -10.50 4.33
CA VAL A 116 5.26 -11.55 4.25
C VAL A 116 4.67 -11.67 5.66
N ILE A 117 3.43 -11.22 5.87
CA ILE A 117 2.71 -11.52 7.11
C ILE A 117 2.40 -13.02 7.10
N SER A 118 3.36 -13.83 7.55
CA SER A 118 3.25 -15.29 7.59
C SER A 118 2.14 -15.77 8.53
N LYS A 119 1.83 -14.97 9.57
CA LYS A 119 0.72 -15.20 10.49
C LYS A 119 0.05 -13.88 10.84
N LYS A 120 -1.16 -13.67 10.34
CA LYS A 120 -2.07 -12.65 10.86
C LYS A 120 -2.71 -13.28 12.09
N TYR A 121 -2.38 -12.82 13.29
CA TYR A 121 -2.97 -13.32 14.56
C TYR A 121 -4.45 -12.92 14.70
N GLN A 122 -5.23 -13.13 13.63
CA GLN A 122 -6.65 -12.82 13.49
C GLN A 122 -7.03 -11.39 13.92
N LEU A 123 -6.08 -10.44 13.82
CA LEU A 123 -6.25 -8.99 14.10
C LEU A 123 -7.41 -8.35 13.32
N CYS A 124 -7.78 -8.94 12.20
CA CYS A 124 -8.87 -8.53 11.33
C CYS A 124 -10.26 -8.96 11.85
N LYS A 125 -10.30 -9.80 12.89
CA LYS A 125 -11.50 -10.41 13.46
C LYS A 125 -11.64 -9.98 14.91
N GLY A 126 -12.86 -9.64 15.31
CA GLY A 126 -13.17 -9.31 16.69
C GLY A 126 -13.23 -10.57 17.55
N ARG A 127 -13.40 -10.36 18.84
CA ARG A 127 -13.57 -11.43 19.83
C ARG A 127 -14.95 -11.41 20.43
N LYS A 128 -15.40 -12.56 20.91
CA LYS A 128 -16.63 -12.70 21.67
C LYS A 128 -16.38 -13.48 22.93
N THR A 129 -17.16 -13.19 23.96
CA THR A 129 -17.20 -14.00 25.17
C THR A 129 -17.92 -15.31 24.85
N GLY A 130 -17.19 -16.42 24.79
CA GLY A 130 -17.79 -17.76 24.78
C GLY A 130 -17.98 -18.29 26.21
N ASP A 131 -18.65 -19.43 26.33
CA ASP A 131 -19.05 -20.04 27.61
C ASP A 131 -17.88 -20.32 28.59
N ASN A 132 -16.62 -20.28 28.13
CA ASN A 132 -15.43 -20.33 29.00
C ASN A 132 -14.17 -19.64 28.44
N HIS A 133 -14.15 -19.15 27.20
CA HIS A 133 -12.99 -18.51 26.56
C HIS A 133 -13.41 -17.46 25.52
N ASP A 134 -12.51 -16.51 25.23
CA ASP A 134 -12.64 -15.61 24.08
C ASP A 134 -12.66 -16.43 22.78
N VAL A 135 -13.74 -16.34 22.02
CA VAL A 135 -13.88 -16.95 20.70
C VAL A 135 -13.59 -15.90 19.63
N ILE A 136 -12.77 -16.24 18.65
CA ILE A 136 -12.50 -15.34 17.53
C ILE A 136 -13.66 -15.42 16.54
N ALA A 137 -14.11 -14.27 16.05
CA ALA A 137 -15.21 -14.18 15.10
C ALA A 137 -14.93 -14.95 13.79
N ASN A 138 -16.01 -15.27 13.08
CA ASN A 138 -15.92 -16.03 11.84
C ASN A 138 -15.51 -15.14 10.66
N SER A 139 -16.04 -13.92 10.60
CA SER A 139 -15.79 -12.96 9.52
C SER A 139 -14.71 -11.93 9.91
N SER A 140 -14.06 -11.35 8.90
CA SER A 140 -13.09 -10.26 9.12
C SER A 140 -13.77 -8.90 8.94
N ALA A 141 -13.75 -8.09 9.99
CA ALA A 141 -14.28 -6.74 9.97
C ALA A 141 -13.34 -5.77 9.25
N PHE A 142 -12.03 -6.02 9.32
CA PHE A 142 -11.00 -5.11 8.79
C PHE A 142 -10.03 -5.81 7.84
N ALA A 143 -9.56 -5.07 6.84
CA ALA A 143 -8.43 -5.38 5.98
C ALA A 143 -7.27 -4.40 6.25
N ILE A 144 -6.07 -4.75 5.80
CA ILE A 144 -4.87 -3.90 5.90
C ILE A 144 -4.75 -3.09 4.61
N LYS A 145 -4.85 -1.76 4.71
CA LYS A 145 -4.90 -0.82 3.56
C LYS A 145 -3.70 -0.93 2.62
N THR A 146 -2.49 -0.95 3.18
CA THR A 146 -1.25 -0.90 2.39
C THR A 146 -0.17 -1.74 3.04
N LYS A 147 -0.17 -3.04 2.72
CA LYS A 147 0.79 -4.01 3.26
C LYS A 147 2.26 -3.59 3.06
N HIS A 148 2.55 -2.85 1.99
CA HIS A 148 3.90 -2.42 1.59
C HIS A 148 4.40 -1.14 2.27
N MET A 149 3.51 -0.40 2.95
CA MET A 149 3.81 0.88 3.61
C MET A 149 3.92 0.77 5.14
N ILE A 150 3.75 -0.43 5.68
CA ILE A 150 3.82 -0.68 7.11
C ILE A 150 5.27 -0.63 7.59
N ASN A 151 5.50 0.13 8.66
CA ASN A 151 6.76 0.11 9.38
C ASN A 151 6.86 -1.15 10.24
N VAL A 152 7.89 -1.95 9.98
CA VAL A 152 8.21 -3.19 10.68
C VAL A 152 9.37 -2.95 11.62
N ASN A 153 9.20 -3.32 12.88
CA ASN A 153 10.32 -3.40 13.82
C ASN A 153 10.84 -4.83 13.83
N LEU A 154 12.05 -5.01 13.31
CA LEU A 154 12.74 -6.29 13.30
C LEU A 154 13.73 -6.31 14.45
N GLN A 155 13.57 -7.28 15.36
CA GLN A 155 14.58 -7.58 16.36
C GLN A 155 15.48 -8.67 15.80
N CYS A 156 16.63 -8.29 15.28
CA CYS A 156 17.64 -9.22 14.82
C CYS A 156 18.46 -9.69 16.04
N LYS A 157 18.52 -11.01 16.29
CA LYS A 157 19.57 -11.59 17.12
C LYS A 157 20.58 -12.28 16.19
N PHE A 158 21.83 -11.85 16.24
CA PHE A 158 22.92 -12.49 15.52
C PHE A 158 23.51 -13.59 16.41
N GLU A 159 23.47 -14.84 15.95
CA GLU A 159 24.24 -15.93 16.56
C GLU A 159 25.42 -16.29 15.67
N HIS A 160 26.62 -16.26 16.27
CA HIS A 160 27.84 -16.67 15.60
C HIS A 160 27.97 -18.20 15.68
N ARG A 161 27.88 -18.91 14.54
CA ARG A 161 28.28 -20.32 14.49
C ARG A 161 29.77 -20.41 14.17
N LYS A 162 30.49 -21.25 14.93
CA LYS A 162 31.92 -21.53 14.77
C LYS A 162 32.15 -22.47 13.59
N THR A 163 32.23 -21.93 12.38
CA THR A 163 32.91 -22.51 11.20
C THR A 163 32.92 -21.42 10.14
N GLU A 164 34.03 -21.28 9.40
CA GLU A 164 34.44 -20.13 8.57
C GLU A 164 33.57 -19.83 7.33
N GLU A 165 32.26 -20.07 7.39
CA GLU A 165 31.28 -19.60 6.41
C GLU A 165 30.19 -18.80 7.13
N TYR A 166 30.10 -17.51 6.82
CA TYR A 166 28.98 -16.67 7.24
C TYR A 166 27.70 -17.09 6.50
N VAL A 167 27.03 -18.15 6.96
CA VAL A 167 25.67 -18.42 6.51
C VAL A 167 24.73 -17.48 7.26
N LYS A 168 24.34 -16.37 6.61
CA LYS A 168 23.31 -15.45 7.10
C LYS A 168 21.94 -16.12 7.02
N MET A 169 21.61 -16.98 7.99
CA MET A 169 20.24 -17.45 8.21
C MET A 169 19.48 -16.41 9.05
N CYS A 170 18.91 -15.42 8.37
CA CYS A 170 17.93 -14.51 8.98
C CYS A 170 16.57 -15.22 9.08
N TYR A 171 16.28 -15.85 10.22
CA TYR A 171 14.89 -16.18 10.59
C TYR A 171 14.36 -15.05 11.48
N GLU A 172 13.94 -13.93 10.89
CA GLU A 172 13.35 -12.84 11.65
C GLU A 172 11.84 -13.04 11.79
N LEU A 173 11.41 -13.46 12.98
CA LEU A 173 10.06 -13.20 13.45
C LEU A 173 10.00 -11.73 13.89
N GLY A 174 9.73 -10.83 12.94
CA GLY A 174 9.40 -9.44 13.23
C GLY A 174 8.00 -9.28 13.82
N SER A 175 7.77 -8.20 14.57
CA SER A 175 6.41 -7.80 14.95
C SER A 175 6.01 -6.55 14.18
N VAL A 176 4.77 -6.58 13.68
CA VAL A 176 4.13 -5.44 13.04
C VAL A 176 3.10 -4.87 14.02
N ARG A 177 3.24 -3.60 14.37
CA ARG A 177 2.21 -2.87 15.10
C ARG A 177 1.32 -2.15 14.11
N LEU A 178 0.09 -2.64 13.94
CA LEU A 178 -0.93 -1.94 13.17
C LEU A 178 -1.67 -0.95 14.09
N SER A 179 -1.95 0.23 13.56
CA SER A 179 -2.81 1.23 14.18
C SER A 179 -4.09 1.41 13.35
N ARG A 180 -5.10 2.12 13.89
CA ARG A 180 -6.39 2.31 13.19
C ARG A 180 -6.24 2.90 11.78
N LYS A 181 -5.22 3.72 11.53
CA LYS A 181 -4.92 4.29 10.20
C LYS A 181 -4.44 3.26 9.18
N ASP A 182 -3.93 2.13 9.63
CA ASP A 182 -3.36 1.08 8.77
C ASP A 182 -4.42 0.03 8.36
N LEU A 183 -5.63 0.16 8.92
CA LEU A 183 -6.78 -0.73 8.69
C LEU A 183 -7.90 0.00 7.95
N GLU A 184 -8.65 -0.76 7.16
CA GLU A 184 -9.93 -0.34 6.56
C GLU A 184 -11.01 -1.37 6.86
N PRO A 185 -12.27 -0.94 7.08
CA PRO A 185 -13.37 -1.87 7.19
C PRO A 185 -13.60 -2.60 5.86
N THR A 186 -13.98 -3.87 5.93
CA THR A 186 -14.37 -4.62 4.74
C THR A 186 -15.74 -4.17 4.25
N GLU A 187 -16.01 -4.28 2.95
CA GLU A 187 -17.33 -3.93 2.39
C GLU A 187 -18.47 -4.71 3.05
N GLY A 188 -18.24 -5.97 3.40
CA GLY A 188 -19.21 -6.79 4.13
C GLY A 188 -19.54 -6.21 5.52
N TYR A 189 -18.52 -5.79 6.25
CA TYR A 189 -18.70 -5.18 7.56
C TYR A 189 -19.38 -3.82 7.49
N ILE A 190 -19.05 -3.00 6.49
CA ILE A 190 -19.73 -1.70 6.25
C ILE A 190 -21.22 -1.94 6.01
N ARG A 191 -21.56 -2.81 5.05
CA ARG A 191 -22.96 -3.14 4.73
C ARG A 191 -23.73 -3.63 5.94
N ALA A 192 -23.15 -4.54 6.72
CA ALA A 192 -23.81 -5.11 7.89
C ALA A 192 -24.13 -4.04 8.94
N ILE A 193 -23.23 -3.07 9.14
CA ILE A 193 -23.46 -1.91 10.03
C ILE A 193 -24.51 -0.97 9.45
N GLU A 194 -24.46 -0.67 8.15
CA GLU A 194 -25.44 0.20 7.47
C GLU A 194 -26.85 -0.41 7.51
N GLU A 195 -26.98 -1.71 7.23
CA GLU A 195 -28.22 -2.46 7.35
C GLU A 195 -28.72 -2.45 8.80
N ALA A 196 -27.87 -2.70 9.79
CA ALA A 196 -28.24 -2.69 11.19
C ALA A 196 -28.68 -1.30 11.70
N LEU A 197 -28.19 -0.22 11.09
CA LEU A 197 -28.49 1.16 11.49
C LEU A 197 -29.56 1.84 10.62
N ASP A 198 -30.19 1.12 9.70
CA ASP A 198 -31.21 1.64 8.78
C ASP A 198 -32.28 2.47 9.52
N GLU A 199 -32.51 3.71 9.08
CA GLU A 199 -33.41 4.65 9.72
C GLU A 199 -34.87 4.15 9.81
N SER A 200 -35.27 3.25 8.92
CA SER A 200 -36.60 2.64 8.91
C SER A 200 -36.84 1.63 10.04
N LYS A 201 -35.77 1.16 10.71
CA LYS A 201 -35.85 0.18 11.81
C LYS A 201 -36.11 0.85 13.15
N SER A 202 -36.90 0.18 13.99
CA SER A 202 -37.08 0.56 15.38
C SER A 202 -35.77 0.42 16.17
N ASN A 203 -35.67 1.11 17.30
CA ASN A 203 -34.47 1.01 18.16
C ASN A 203 -34.18 -0.42 18.64
N ASP A 204 -35.22 -1.21 18.88
CA ASP A 204 -35.07 -2.61 19.31
C ASP A 204 -34.56 -3.51 18.19
N GLU A 205 -35.01 -3.28 16.95
CA GLU A 205 -34.50 -3.97 15.76
C GLU A 205 -33.05 -3.60 15.48
N LYS A 206 -32.72 -2.30 15.52
CA LYS A 206 -31.33 -1.83 15.36
C LYS A 206 -30.41 -2.46 16.38
N LYS A 207 -30.83 -2.50 17.64
CA LYS A 207 -30.05 -3.14 18.71
C LYS A 207 -29.83 -4.63 18.43
N ARG A 208 -30.88 -5.37 18.09
CA ARG A 208 -30.78 -6.81 17.77
C ARG A 208 -29.86 -7.07 16.58
N GLU A 209 -29.93 -6.25 15.54
CA GLU A 209 -29.08 -6.42 14.37
C GLU A 209 -27.63 -6.04 14.65
N LEU A 210 -27.37 -4.99 15.42
CA LEU A 210 -26.03 -4.67 15.87
C LEU A 210 -25.43 -5.79 16.74
N ASP A 211 -26.25 -6.42 17.59
CA ASP A 211 -25.83 -7.62 18.34
C ASP A 211 -25.47 -8.75 17.36
N MET A 212 -26.24 -8.95 16.29
CA MET A 212 -25.90 -9.92 15.22
C MET A 212 -24.61 -9.57 14.47
N VAL A 213 -24.35 -8.29 14.20
CA VAL A 213 -23.07 -7.85 13.61
C VAL A 213 -21.91 -8.14 14.56
N GLY A 214 -22.08 -7.90 15.86
CA GLY A 214 -21.13 -8.29 16.89
C GLY A 214 -20.91 -9.81 16.94
N GLU A 215 -21.97 -10.60 16.71
CA GLU A 215 -21.87 -12.05 16.55
C GLU A 215 -21.21 -12.47 15.22
N GLU A 216 -21.28 -11.71 14.14
CA GLU A 216 -20.62 -12.15 12.91
C GLU A 216 -19.13 -11.77 12.86
N TYR A 217 -18.83 -10.54 13.28
CA TYR A 217 -17.54 -9.89 13.12
C TYR A 217 -16.74 -9.76 14.42
N GLY A 218 -17.37 -9.99 15.57
CA GLY A 218 -16.79 -9.89 16.91
C GLY A 218 -16.67 -8.45 17.41
N PHE A 219 -16.40 -8.30 18.70
CA PHE A 219 -16.15 -7.01 19.34
C PHE A 219 -14.66 -6.68 19.34
N PHE A 220 -14.34 -5.40 19.19
CA PHE A 220 -12.98 -4.88 19.16
C PHE A 220 -12.80 -3.93 20.35
N TRP A 221 -11.99 -4.34 21.33
CA TRP A 221 -11.66 -3.61 22.55
C TRP A 221 -10.22 -3.13 22.57
#